data_AF-A0ABD1HWA2-F1
#
_entry.id   AF-A0ABD1HWA2-F1
#
_cell.length_a   1.000
_cell.length_b   1.000
_cell.length_c   1.000
_cell.angle_alpha   90.00
_cell.angle_beta   90.00
_cell.angle_gamma   90.00
#
_symmetry.space_group_name_H-M   'P 1'
#
loop_
_entity.id
_entity.type
_entity.pdbx_description
1 polymer ?
#
loop_
_entity_poly.entity_id
_entity_poly.type
_entity_poly.pdbx_seq_one_letter_code
_entity_poly.pdbx_strand_id
1 'polypeptide(L)'
;MRTSQPPQQPPPSPERRLRDAERLLKEALQEMQHGQRGPPGDLHPPCDHADESCVAHAVGNLCQTFLLSYGIRVGIGILLRAFKLARLKSYSSLLDIKQLVSEKDLIVREEACRIGLLFGGFTGSYHALRCLLRKTRKKETPLNVILAGAVSGLSILALDDSSRRRTLALYLLARLAQCAYNSAKSKNKFHLWGSHWNHGDTLLFAIACAQVMYSFVMRPESLPKSYQDFIQKTGPVAAPVYKAVRECCRGSPVDVASLAAYLSGRTSSDVKLDKFPELIPCSVIHPDTKSCLVHNANAAKATFRKTFPLYFSLTFVPFVVLRLQKFMDAPVRTCRTAVTNAVRSTSFLSAFVGIFQGVICLHRKVALKDHKLVYWLAGGLSALSVLLEKKARRGELALYVLPRAGESLWYILVNRRLLPDIKNAEVALFCACMGGIMYYLEQEPDTMAPFLRGLIRRFLASRISNPGPPAGRSASYSYLQTLDAMKKPDALENQENGTTSSEKYNLESIPGL
;
A
#
# COMPACT_ATOMS: atom_id res chain seq x y z
N MET A 1 80.58 23.53 2.35
CA MET A 1 79.53 23.55 3.40
C MET A 1 78.27 22.88 2.85
N ARG A 2 77.62 21.98 3.59
CA ARG A 2 76.31 21.41 3.22
C ARG A 2 75.21 22.36 3.69
N THR A 3 74.28 22.75 2.81
CA THR A 3 73.00 23.32 3.20
C THR A 3 71.94 22.23 3.19
N SER A 4 71.38 21.92 4.36
CA SER A 4 70.35 20.89 4.56
C SER A 4 68.97 21.41 4.17
N GLN A 5 68.31 20.75 3.22
CA GLN A 5 66.86 20.91 3.02
C GLN A 5 66.09 20.26 4.19
N PRO A 6 65.00 20.87 4.69
CA PRO A 6 64.11 20.22 5.65
C PRO A 6 63.28 19.13 4.96
N PRO A 7 62.88 18.05 5.67
CA PRO A 7 62.17 16.93 5.06
C PRO A 7 60.74 17.31 4.65
N GLN A 8 60.36 16.94 3.42
CA GLN A 8 58.97 17.02 2.96
C GLN A 8 58.11 16.03 3.76
N GLN A 9 56.96 16.50 4.25
CA GLN A 9 56.00 15.63 4.93
C GLN A 9 55.38 14.63 3.95
N PRO A 10 55.17 13.36 4.34
CA PRO A 10 54.55 12.36 3.47
C PRO A 10 53.10 12.74 3.14
N PRO A 11 52.60 12.41 1.93
CA PRO A 11 51.27 12.79 1.49
C PRO A 11 50.18 12.17 2.41
N PRO A 12 49.13 12.92 2.78
CA PRO A 12 48.10 12.43 3.68
C PRO A 12 47.36 11.23 3.08
N SER A 13 47.07 10.24 3.94
CA SER A 13 46.38 9.00 3.59
C SER A 13 44.99 9.27 2.97
N PRO A 14 44.51 8.39 2.07
CA PRO A 14 43.27 8.62 1.33
C PRO A 14 42.05 8.81 2.25
N GLU A 15 41.99 8.10 3.39
CA GLU A 15 40.95 8.30 4.39
C GLU A 15 40.96 9.71 5.01
N ARG A 16 42.15 10.29 5.22
CA ARG A 16 42.26 11.65 5.79
C ARG A 16 41.68 12.66 4.80
N ARG A 17 42.05 12.54 3.52
CA ARG A 17 41.48 13.35 2.43
C ARG A 17 39.97 13.22 2.32
N LEU A 18 39.43 12.00 2.49
CA LEU A 18 37.99 11.76 2.47
C LEU A 18 37.28 12.45 3.64
N ARG A 19 37.82 12.33 4.87
CA ARG A 19 37.28 13.00 6.07
C ARG A 19 37.38 14.52 5.99
N ASP A 20 38.45 15.04 5.40
CA ASP A 20 38.63 16.48 5.20
C ASP A 20 37.72 17.02 4.09
N ALA A 21 37.49 16.26 3.01
CA ALA A 21 36.46 16.57 2.02
C ALA A 21 35.03 16.52 2.61
N GLU A 22 34.73 15.56 3.49
CA GLU A 22 33.45 15.48 4.21
C GLU A 22 33.26 16.66 5.17
N ARG A 23 34.35 17.12 5.80
CA ARG A 23 34.36 18.30 6.68
C ARG A 23 34.10 19.58 5.88
N LEU A 24 34.82 19.79 4.78
CA LEU A 24 34.61 20.91 3.86
C LEU A 24 33.20 20.89 3.24
N LEU A 25 32.65 19.71 2.96
CA LEU A 25 31.26 19.58 2.49
C LEU A 25 30.25 19.99 3.59
N LYS A 26 30.50 19.63 4.86
CA LYS A 26 29.66 20.04 5.99
C LYS A 26 29.76 21.54 6.25
N GLU A 27 30.95 22.11 6.17
CA GLU A 27 31.21 23.55 6.29
C GLU A 27 30.52 24.32 5.15
N ALA A 28 30.68 23.89 3.88
CA ALA A 28 29.97 24.48 2.75
C ALA A 28 28.44 24.34 2.84
N LEU A 29 27.92 23.24 3.40
CA LEU A 29 26.49 23.09 3.69
C LEU A 29 26.01 24.03 4.81
N GLN A 30 26.82 24.24 5.85
CA GLN A 30 26.56 25.21 6.91
C GLN A 30 26.68 26.66 6.43
N GLU A 31 27.58 26.95 5.50
CA GLU A 31 27.69 28.25 4.83
C GLU A 31 26.50 28.49 3.89
N MET A 32 26.01 27.50 3.14
CA MET A 32 24.75 27.67 2.39
C MET A 32 23.55 27.90 3.32
N GLN A 33 23.52 27.27 4.50
CA GLN A 33 22.51 27.53 5.52
C GLN A 33 22.65 28.92 6.17
N HIS A 34 23.87 29.46 6.28
CA HIS A 34 24.12 30.84 6.74
C HIS A 34 23.90 31.89 5.65
N GLY A 35 24.21 31.60 4.38
CA GLY A 35 23.96 32.48 3.24
C GLY A 35 22.47 32.66 2.93
N GLN A 36 21.61 31.74 3.39
CA GLN A 36 20.15 31.95 3.45
C GLN A 36 19.72 32.95 4.54
N ARG A 37 20.61 33.32 5.46
CA ARG A 37 20.44 34.47 6.36
C ARG A 37 21.24 35.64 5.80
N GLY A 38 20.59 36.43 4.95
CA GLY A 38 21.07 37.75 4.57
C GLY A 38 21.29 38.68 5.78
N PRO A 39 21.86 39.89 5.56
CA PRO A 39 22.15 40.85 6.62
C PRO A 39 20.90 41.18 7.46
N PRO A 40 21.06 41.63 8.72
CA PRO A 40 19.97 41.80 9.67
C PRO A 40 19.06 42.97 9.29
N GLY A 41 18.10 42.70 8.39
CA GLY A 41 17.31 43.73 7.72
C GLY A 41 15.97 43.28 7.12
N ASP A 42 15.43 42.10 7.49
CA ASP A 42 13.97 41.90 7.51
C ASP A 42 13.58 40.65 8.32
N LEU A 43 12.58 40.79 9.22
CA LEU A 43 12.32 39.81 10.28
C LEU A 43 11.20 38.80 9.93
N HIS A 44 11.32 38.16 8.76
CA HIS A 44 10.35 37.17 8.28
C HIS A 44 11.06 36.02 7.55
N PRO A 45 10.72 34.75 7.81
CA PRO A 45 11.11 33.65 6.92
C PRO A 45 10.48 33.90 5.54
N PRO A 46 11.26 34.08 4.46
CA PRO A 46 10.70 34.25 3.13
C PRO A 46 9.97 32.97 2.74
N CYS A 47 8.88 33.10 1.98
CA CYS A 47 8.27 31.93 1.34
C CYS A 47 9.13 31.50 0.15
N ASP A 48 9.25 30.19 -0.09
CA ASP A 48 10.17 29.60 -1.09
C ASP A 48 9.84 29.90 -2.58
N HIS A 49 8.97 30.89 -2.84
CA HIS A 49 8.56 31.35 -4.16
C HIS A 49 8.96 32.82 -4.35
N ALA A 50 10.24 33.05 -4.66
CA ALA A 50 10.85 34.39 -4.68
C ALA A 50 10.13 35.42 -5.58
N ASP A 51 9.57 34.98 -6.71
CA ASP A 51 9.08 35.86 -7.78
C ASP A 51 7.55 35.82 -7.98
N GLU A 52 6.82 35.01 -7.19
CA GLU A 52 5.37 34.79 -7.35
C GLU A 52 4.60 35.14 -6.06
N SER A 53 3.39 35.69 -6.19
CA SER A 53 2.53 35.94 -5.03
C SER A 53 2.05 34.62 -4.40
N CYS A 54 1.86 34.59 -3.08
CA CYS A 54 1.39 33.38 -2.38
C CYS A 54 0.09 32.82 -2.97
N VAL A 55 -0.78 33.71 -3.47
CA VAL A 55 -2.05 33.35 -4.12
C VAL A 55 -1.81 32.73 -5.49
N ALA A 56 -0.95 33.34 -6.33
CA ALA A 56 -0.58 32.77 -7.62
C ALA A 56 0.07 31.38 -7.47
N HIS A 57 0.99 31.23 -6.51
CA HIS A 57 1.61 29.94 -6.20
C HIS A 57 0.58 28.88 -5.75
N ALA A 58 -0.37 29.25 -4.89
CA ALA A 58 -1.43 28.34 -4.44
C ALA A 58 -2.40 27.94 -5.57
N VAL A 59 -2.82 28.90 -6.40
CA VAL A 59 -3.71 28.66 -7.56
C VAL A 59 -3.00 27.82 -8.62
N GLY A 60 -1.72 28.07 -8.90
CA GLY A 60 -0.91 27.25 -9.80
C GLY A 60 -0.84 25.79 -9.36
N ASN A 61 -0.52 25.55 -8.08
CA ASN A 61 -0.51 24.20 -7.51
C ASN A 61 -1.89 23.51 -7.49
N LEU A 62 -2.98 24.28 -7.31
CA LEU A 62 -4.35 23.77 -7.41
C LEU A 62 -4.65 23.29 -8.83
N CYS A 63 -4.51 24.19 -9.82
CA CYS A 63 -4.81 23.90 -11.22
C CYS A 63 -3.95 22.76 -11.76
N GLN A 64 -2.65 22.76 -11.45
CA GLN A 64 -1.74 21.74 -11.95
C GLN A 64 -2.01 20.35 -11.37
N THR A 65 -2.20 20.21 -10.05
CA THR A 65 -2.52 18.91 -9.46
C THR A 65 -3.95 18.47 -9.84
N PHE A 66 -4.90 19.39 -10.01
CA PHE A 66 -6.22 19.10 -10.56
C PHE A 66 -6.11 18.45 -11.94
N LEU A 67 -5.41 19.09 -12.89
CA LEU A 67 -5.23 18.57 -14.25
C LEU A 67 -4.45 17.24 -14.26
N LEU A 68 -3.41 17.10 -13.44
CA LEU A 68 -2.64 15.86 -13.32
C LEU A 68 -3.49 14.69 -12.81
N SER A 69 -4.27 14.89 -11.73
CA SER A 69 -5.10 13.83 -11.14
C SER A 69 -6.34 13.51 -11.99
N TYR A 70 -6.95 14.52 -12.62
CA TYR A 70 -7.97 14.35 -13.65
C TYR A 70 -7.45 13.50 -14.82
N GLY A 71 -6.30 13.89 -15.41
CA GLY A 71 -5.69 13.20 -16.54
C GLY A 71 -5.30 11.75 -16.21
N ILE A 72 -4.74 11.49 -15.03
CA ILE A 72 -4.47 10.13 -14.55
C ILE A 72 -5.76 9.31 -14.44
N ARG A 73 -6.84 9.88 -13.88
CA ARG A 73 -8.11 9.16 -13.71
C ARG A 73 -8.77 8.82 -15.05
N VAL A 74 -8.81 9.78 -15.98
CA VAL A 74 -9.33 9.58 -17.34
C VAL A 74 -8.49 8.55 -18.09
N GLY A 75 -7.15 8.65 -18.03
CA GLY A 75 -6.23 7.69 -18.66
C GLY A 75 -6.41 6.25 -18.16
N ILE A 76 -6.63 6.04 -16.86
CA ILE A 76 -6.96 4.71 -16.31
C ILE A 76 -8.30 4.19 -16.85
N GLY A 77 -9.33 5.04 -16.94
CA GLY A 77 -10.62 4.67 -17.51
C GLY A 77 -10.52 4.23 -18.96
N ILE A 78 -9.80 5.01 -19.78
CA ILE A 78 -9.48 4.71 -21.18
C ILE A 78 -8.74 3.37 -21.30
N LEU A 79 -7.68 3.15 -20.51
CA LEU A 79 -6.88 1.93 -20.56
C LEU A 79 -7.70 0.67 -20.21
N LEU A 80 -8.55 0.75 -19.19
CA LEU A 80 -9.44 -0.35 -18.81
C LEU A 80 -10.48 -0.66 -19.89
N ARG A 81 -11.01 0.37 -20.58
CA ARG A 81 -11.92 0.19 -21.71
C ARG A 81 -11.22 -0.43 -22.92
N ALA A 82 -10.03 0.06 -23.28
CA ALA A 82 -9.21 -0.52 -24.35
C ALA A 82 -8.92 -2.00 -24.08
N PHE A 83 -8.57 -2.36 -22.84
CA PHE A 83 -8.37 -3.76 -22.45
C PHE A 83 -9.66 -4.59 -22.56
N LYS A 84 -10.82 -4.05 -22.17
CA LYS A 84 -12.13 -4.74 -22.30
C LYS A 84 -12.51 -4.96 -23.77
N LEU A 85 -12.29 -3.98 -24.64
CA LEU A 85 -12.58 -4.04 -26.08
C LEU A 85 -11.63 -5.01 -26.81
N ALA A 86 -10.33 -4.96 -26.52
CA ALA A 86 -9.35 -5.92 -27.04
C ALA A 86 -9.71 -7.37 -26.68
N ARG A 87 -10.30 -7.60 -25.50
CA ARG A 87 -10.78 -8.92 -25.06
C ARG A 87 -12.03 -9.41 -25.78
N LEU A 88 -12.75 -8.52 -26.49
CA LEU A 88 -13.99 -8.80 -27.22
C LEU A 88 -13.77 -8.86 -28.76
N LYS A 89 -12.51 -9.09 -29.20
CA LYS A 89 -12.08 -9.35 -30.59
C LYS A 89 -12.28 -8.23 -31.63
N SER A 90 -13.00 -7.15 -31.37
CA SER A 90 -13.11 -6.03 -32.32
C SER A 90 -11.90 -5.08 -32.24
N TYR A 91 -10.86 -5.37 -33.01
CA TYR A 91 -9.69 -4.49 -33.14
C TYR A 91 -10.01 -3.19 -33.89
N SER A 92 -10.96 -3.20 -34.84
CA SER A 92 -11.41 -1.99 -35.55
C SER A 92 -12.05 -0.96 -34.61
N SER A 93 -12.68 -1.40 -33.53
CA SER A 93 -13.31 -0.53 -32.52
C SER A 93 -12.32 0.10 -31.53
N LEU A 94 -11.02 -0.24 -31.59
CA LEU A 94 -9.99 0.38 -30.75
C LEU A 94 -9.43 1.67 -31.36
N LEU A 95 -9.53 1.83 -32.68
CA LEU A 95 -9.05 3.02 -33.40
C LEU A 95 -10.07 4.18 -33.40
N ASP A 96 -11.34 3.89 -33.08
CA ASP A 96 -12.38 4.90 -33.04
C ASP A 96 -12.34 5.68 -31.72
N ILE A 97 -11.60 6.80 -31.73
CA ILE A 97 -11.46 7.73 -30.60
C ILE A 97 -12.83 8.23 -30.10
N LYS A 98 -13.82 8.42 -31.00
CA LYS A 98 -15.17 8.84 -30.62
C LYS A 98 -15.90 7.73 -29.85
N GLN A 99 -15.63 6.47 -30.16
CA GLN A 99 -16.18 5.33 -29.41
C GLN A 99 -15.48 5.11 -28.06
N LEU A 100 -14.19 5.49 -27.93
CA LEU A 100 -13.45 5.47 -26.66
C LEU A 100 -13.86 6.59 -25.69
N VAL A 101 -14.21 7.77 -26.21
CA VAL A 101 -14.50 9.03 -25.47
C VAL A 101 -16.00 9.42 -25.55
N SER A 102 -16.87 8.42 -25.72
CA SER A 102 -18.30 8.63 -25.99
C SER A 102 -19.10 9.21 -24.80
N GLU A 103 -20.14 9.98 -25.11
CA GLU A 103 -20.96 10.77 -24.16
C GLU A 103 -21.57 10.01 -22.97
N LYS A 104 -21.70 8.67 -23.07
CA LYS A 104 -22.14 7.81 -21.96
C LYS A 104 -21.17 7.81 -20.75
N ASP A 105 -19.97 8.37 -20.90
CA ASP A 105 -18.96 8.48 -19.85
C ASP A 105 -19.06 9.74 -18.98
N LEU A 106 -20.22 10.41 -18.95
CA LEU A 106 -20.48 11.56 -18.06
C LEU A 106 -20.08 11.25 -16.60
N ILE A 107 -20.41 10.05 -16.12
CA ILE A 107 -20.07 9.52 -14.78
C ILE A 107 -18.54 9.41 -14.59
N VAL A 108 -17.80 8.96 -15.61
CA VAL A 108 -16.32 8.84 -15.51
C VAL A 108 -15.67 10.21 -15.49
N ARG A 109 -16.19 11.16 -16.28
CA ARG A 109 -15.72 12.56 -16.31
C ARG A 109 -16.01 13.28 -14.99
N GLU A 110 -17.20 13.08 -14.44
CA GLU A 110 -17.60 13.61 -13.14
C GLU A 110 -16.71 13.05 -12.02
N GLU A 111 -16.48 11.74 -11.99
CA GLU A 111 -15.58 11.10 -11.02
C GLU A 111 -14.11 11.55 -11.17
N ALA A 112 -13.66 11.82 -12.40
CA ALA A 112 -12.35 12.42 -12.64
C ALA A 112 -12.29 13.87 -12.13
N CYS A 113 -13.36 14.66 -12.28
CA CYS A 113 -13.46 16.02 -11.74
C CYS A 113 -13.44 16.03 -10.21
N ARG A 114 -14.22 15.15 -9.57
CA ARG A 114 -14.27 15.00 -8.10
C ARG A 114 -12.91 14.59 -7.51
N ILE A 115 -12.21 13.65 -8.17
CA ILE A 115 -10.83 13.27 -7.81
C ILE A 115 -9.85 14.43 -8.06
N GLY A 116 -10.04 15.17 -9.16
CA GLY A 116 -9.32 16.40 -9.46
C GLY A 116 -9.43 17.43 -8.34
N LEU A 117 -10.65 17.70 -7.88
CA LEU A 117 -10.98 18.66 -6.84
C LEU A 117 -10.46 18.23 -5.46
N LEU A 118 -10.48 16.92 -5.16
CA LEU A 118 -9.84 16.38 -3.96
C LEU A 118 -8.34 16.70 -3.93
N PHE A 119 -7.58 16.26 -4.94
CA PHE A 119 -6.13 16.45 -4.90
C PHE A 119 -5.72 17.92 -5.11
N GLY A 120 -6.34 18.62 -6.06
CA GLY A 120 -6.02 20.04 -6.35
C GLY A 120 -6.48 20.97 -5.23
N GLY A 121 -7.66 20.72 -4.65
CA GLY A 121 -8.14 21.42 -3.47
C GLY A 121 -7.23 21.18 -2.26
N PHE A 122 -6.74 19.95 -2.06
CA PHE A 122 -5.75 19.66 -1.02
C PHE A 122 -4.46 20.46 -1.22
N THR A 123 -3.81 20.39 -2.38
CA THR A 123 -2.51 21.03 -2.61
C THR A 123 -2.60 22.56 -2.58
N GLY A 124 -3.61 23.13 -3.25
CA GLY A 124 -3.84 24.57 -3.28
C GLY A 124 -4.10 25.16 -1.88
N SER A 125 -5.02 24.55 -1.13
CA SER A 125 -5.31 25.01 0.24
C SER A 125 -4.12 24.80 1.18
N TYR A 126 -3.33 23.73 1.00
CA TYR A 126 -2.18 23.44 1.86
C TYR A 126 -1.09 24.50 1.71
N HIS A 127 -0.75 24.87 0.46
CA HIS A 127 0.21 25.92 0.18
C HIS A 127 -0.31 27.29 0.61
N ALA A 128 -1.58 27.63 0.32
CA ALA A 128 -2.18 28.88 0.77
C ALA A 128 -2.14 29.02 2.30
N LEU A 129 -2.51 27.96 3.03
CA LEU A 129 -2.55 27.95 4.48
C LEU A 129 -1.14 27.92 5.11
N ARG A 130 -0.15 27.23 4.51
CA ARG A 130 1.26 27.37 4.91
C ARG A 130 1.73 28.81 4.81
N CYS A 131 1.49 29.47 3.66
CA CYS A 131 1.92 30.86 3.47
C CYS A 131 1.20 31.81 4.44
N LEU A 132 -0.09 31.60 4.71
CA LEU A 132 -0.83 32.37 5.72
C LEU A 132 -0.29 32.14 7.15
N LEU A 133 0.03 30.90 7.52
CA LEU A 133 0.60 30.58 8.84
C LEU A 133 2.04 31.10 8.98
N ARG A 134 2.86 31.05 7.92
CA ARG A 134 4.18 31.71 7.85
C ARG A 134 4.05 33.22 8.10
N LYS A 135 3.15 33.89 7.38
CA LYS A 135 2.92 35.36 7.49
C LYS A 135 2.40 35.78 8.88
N THR A 136 1.48 35.00 9.48
CA THR A 136 0.84 35.35 10.76
C THR A 136 1.68 34.97 11.98
N ARG A 137 2.36 33.81 11.98
CA ARG A 137 3.12 33.32 13.14
C ARG A 137 4.60 33.70 13.12
N LYS A 138 5.13 34.17 11.98
CA LYS A 138 6.55 34.52 11.73
C LYS A 138 7.59 33.45 12.14
N LYS A 139 7.13 32.20 12.33
CA LYS A 139 7.93 31.05 12.75
C LYS A 139 7.39 29.81 12.05
N GLU A 140 8.26 29.00 11.45
CA GLU A 140 7.89 27.67 11.00
C GLU A 140 8.00 26.67 12.16
N THR A 141 6.91 25.97 12.42
CA THR A 141 6.83 24.93 13.45
C THR A 141 6.12 23.71 12.86
N PRO A 142 6.39 22.49 13.34
CA PRO A 142 5.69 21.29 12.88
C PRO A 142 4.17 21.37 13.09
N LEU A 143 3.70 22.19 14.04
CA LEU A 143 2.26 22.45 14.25
C LEU A 143 1.63 23.18 13.06
N ASN A 144 2.36 24.08 12.38
CA ASN A 144 1.85 24.75 11.17
C ASN A 144 1.60 23.72 10.06
N VAL A 145 2.49 22.72 9.93
CA VAL A 145 2.41 21.65 8.93
C VAL A 145 1.23 20.73 9.21
N ILE A 146 1.04 20.34 10.48
CA ILE A 146 -0.11 19.53 10.93
C ILE A 146 -1.41 20.27 10.68
N LEU A 147 -1.50 21.55 11.08
CA LEU A 147 -2.70 22.37 10.92
C LEU A 147 -3.04 22.60 9.45
N ALA A 148 -2.04 22.92 8.62
CA ALA A 148 -2.21 23.06 7.18
C ALA A 148 -2.72 21.75 6.56
N GLY A 149 -2.05 20.62 6.82
CA GLY A 149 -2.46 19.31 6.31
C GLY A 149 -3.85 18.88 6.78
N ALA A 150 -4.23 19.23 8.02
CA ALA A 150 -5.53 18.87 8.58
C ALA A 150 -6.68 19.69 7.98
N VAL A 151 -6.53 21.02 7.87
CA VAL A 151 -7.55 21.88 7.27
C VAL A 151 -7.69 21.60 5.77
N SER A 152 -6.58 21.41 5.06
CA SER A 152 -6.59 20.98 3.65
C SER A 152 -7.23 19.62 3.43
N GLY A 153 -7.27 18.77 4.46
CA GLY A 153 -8.01 17.51 4.45
C GLY A 153 -9.51 17.66 4.15
N LEU A 154 -10.11 18.83 4.38
CA LEU A 154 -11.52 19.11 4.06
C LEU A 154 -11.84 18.97 2.56
N SER A 155 -10.83 19.00 1.68
CA SER A 155 -10.94 18.64 0.27
C SER A 155 -11.60 17.28 0.00
N ILE A 156 -11.62 16.34 0.97
CA ILE A 156 -12.37 15.07 0.87
C ILE A 156 -13.88 15.26 0.69
N LEU A 157 -14.44 16.41 1.04
CA LEU A 157 -15.84 16.73 0.80
C LEU A 157 -16.19 16.81 -0.70
N ALA A 158 -15.21 16.90 -1.60
CA ALA A 158 -15.40 16.74 -3.04
C ALA A 158 -15.88 15.34 -3.47
N LEU A 159 -15.84 14.34 -2.58
CA LEU A 159 -16.35 12.99 -2.80
C LEU A 159 -17.69 12.80 -2.06
N ASP A 160 -18.84 12.91 -2.72
CA ASP A 160 -20.15 12.78 -2.05
C ASP A 160 -20.32 11.43 -1.32
N ASP A 161 -19.76 10.36 -1.87
CA ASP A 161 -19.91 8.99 -1.38
C ASP A 161 -19.14 8.76 -0.06
N SER A 162 -19.89 8.71 1.05
CA SER A 162 -19.39 8.42 2.40
C SER A 162 -18.60 7.10 2.48
N SER A 163 -18.96 6.07 1.70
CA SER A 163 -18.25 4.78 1.73
C SER A 163 -16.83 4.88 1.16
N ARG A 164 -16.66 5.67 0.09
CA ARG A 164 -15.34 6.00 -0.47
C ARG A 164 -14.56 6.93 0.45
N ARG A 165 -15.20 7.95 1.04
CA ARG A 165 -14.57 8.82 2.03
C ARG A 165 -14.02 8.03 3.21
N ARG A 166 -14.83 7.13 3.79
CA ARG A 166 -14.44 6.21 4.88
C ARG A 166 -13.32 5.25 4.49
N THR A 167 -13.39 4.66 3.30
CA THR A 167 -12.33 3.80 2.77
C THR A 167 -10.98 4.54 2.71
N LEU A 168 -10.97 5.78 2.21
CA LEU A 168 -9.75 6.60 2.12
C LEU A 168 -9.24 7.03 3.49
N ALA A 169 -10.13 7.44 4.40
CA ALA A 169 -9.79 7.80 5.77
C ALA A 169 -9.13 6.64 6.53
N LEU A 170 -9.70 5.43 6.45
CA LEU A 170 -9.15 4.23 7.09
C LEU A 170 -7.83 3.75 6.44
N TYR A 171 -7.68 3.93 5.12
CA TYR A 171 -6.41 3.66 4.45
C TYR A 171 -5.31 4.62 4.89
N LEU A 172 -5.61 5.93 4.98
CA LEU A 172 -4.65 6.91 5.50
C LEU A 172 -4.35 6.71 6.99
N LEU A 173 -5.32 6.31 7.80
CA LEU A 173 -5.10 5.92 9.20
C LEU A 173 -4.11 4.76 9.29
N ALA A 174 -4.27 3.72 8.46
CA ALA A 174 -3.34 2.60 8.41
C ALA A 174 -1.92 3.03 7.98
N ARG A 175 -1.81 3.97 7.03
CA ARG A 175 -0.51 4.56 6.62
C ARG A 175 0.09 5.48 7.66
N LEU A 176 -0.70 6.25 8.40
CA LEU A 176 -0.23 7.08 9.50
C LEU A 176 0.26 6.22 10.66
N ALA A 177 -0.47 5.17 11.00
CA ALA A 177 -0.05 4.16 11.98
C ALA A 177 1.26 3.46 11.56
N GLN A 178 1.43 3.15 10.26
CA GLN A 178 2.70 2.63 9.72
C GLN A 178 3.86 3.61 9.95
N CYS A 179 3.69 4.91 9.65
CA CYS A 179 4.73 5.92 9.85
C CYS A 179 5.04 6.10 11.35
N ALA A 180 4.01 6.18 12.20
CA ALA A 180 4.16 6.30 13.65
C ALA A 180 4.85 5.08 14.28
N TYR A 181 4.53 3.86 13.83
CA TYR A 181 5.22 2.65 14.26
C TYR A 181 6.71 2.67 13.85
N ASN A 182 7.00 3.03 12.59
CA ASN A 182 8.37 3.13 12.10
C ASN A 182 9.19 4.20 12.84
N SER A 183 8.58 5.35 13.17
CA SER A 183 9.17 6.42 13.99
C SER A 183 9.41 6.00 15.44
N ALA A 184 8.43 5.35 16.08
CA ALA A 184 8.56 4.84 17.44
C ALA A 184 9.64 3.74 17.54
N LYS A 185 9.79 2.95 16.46
CA LYS A 185 10.83 1.94 16.32
C LYS A 185 12.22 2.55 16.11
N SER A 186 12.38 3.51 15.20
CA SER A 186 13.69 4.15 14.96
C SER A 186 14.20 4.91 16.18
N LYS A 187 13.30 5.48 16.99
CA LYS A 187 13.62 6.19 18.24
C LYS A 187 13.75 5.26 19.47
N ASN A 188 13.65 3.94 19.30
CA ASN A 188 13.66 2.93 20.39
C ASN A 188 12.64 3.17 21.53
N LYS A 189 11.58 3.96 21.29
CA LYS A 189 10.58 4.31 22.32
C LYS A 189 9.53 3.22 22.53
N PHE A 190 9.43 2.25 21.61
CA PHE A 190 8.41 1.20 21.66
C PHE A 190 8.92 -0.07 22.39
N HIS A 191 8.96 -0.01 23.73
CA HIS A 191 9.43 -1.14 24.56
C HIS A 191 8.32 -2.09 25.05
N LEU A 192 7.04 -1.69 24.95
CA LEU A 192 5.92 -2.38 25.62
C LEU A 192 5.64 -3.81 25.12
N TRP A 193 6.16 -4.21 23.95
CA TRP A 193 5.86 -5.52 23.35
C TRP A 193 6.98 -6.10 22.47
N GLY A 194 8.23 -5.68 22.69
CA GLY A 194 9.41 -6.16 21.97
C GLY A 194 9.53 -5.62 20.53
N SER A 195 10.46 -4.69 20.31
CA SER A 195 10.73 -4.04 19.00
C SER A 195 11.09 -5.00 17.84
N HIS A 196 11.40 -6.27 18.16
CA HIS A 196 12.01 -7.26 17.27
C HIS A 196 11.09 -8.43 16.85
N TRP A 197 9.77 -8.24 16.80
CA TRP A 197 8.86 -9.26 16.24
C TRP A 197 9.13 -9.49 14.74
N ASN A 198 9.86 -10.56 14.43
CA ASN A 198 10.24 -10.96 13.08
C ASN A 198 9.05 -11.18 12.12
N HIS A 199 7.85 -11.42 12.67
CA HIS A 199 6.60 -11.72 11.95
C HIS A 199 5.42 -10.85 12.39
N GLY A 200 5.67 -9.62 12.87
CA GLY A 200 4.59 -8.68 13.22
C GLY A 200 3.68 -8.31 12.03
N ASP A 201 4.23 -8.34 10.81
CA ASP A 201 3.48 -8.23 9.54
C ASP A 201 2.42 -9.33 9.37
N THR A 202 2.78 -10.55 9.76
CA THR A 202 2.00 -11.77 9.66
C THR A 202 0.92 -11.80 10.74
N LEU A 203 1.24 -11.36 11.97
CA LEU A 203 0.24 -11.18 13.04
C LEU A 203 -0.81 -10.13 12.66
N LEU A 204 -0.38 -8.98 12.14
CA LEU A 204 -1.29 -7.91 11.72
C LEU A 204 -2.22 -8.39 10.58
N PHE A 205 -1.67 -9.11 9.60
CA PHE A 205 -2.44 -9.76 8.54
C PHE A 205 -3.44 -10.77 9.11
N ALA A 206 -3.04 -11.59 10.10
CA ALA A 206 -3.91 -12.58 10.73
C ALA A 206 -5.08 -11.97 11.50
N ILE A 207 -4.85 -10.92 12.31
CA ILE A 207 -5.92 -10.22 13.03
C ILE A 207 -6.89 -9.56 12.04
N ALA A 208 -6.38 -8.95 10.97
CA ALA A 208 -7.22 -8.34 9.94
C ALA A 208 -8.07 -9.39 9.19
N CYS A 209 -7.48 -10.52 8.81
CA CYS A 209 -8.19 -11.64 8.16
C CYS A 209 -9.21 -12.31 9.09
N ALA A 210 -8.89 -12.49 10.37
CA ALA A 210 -9.81 -13.01 11.38
C ALA A 210 -11.09 -12.16 11.47
N GLN A 211 -10.92 -10.84 11.58
CA GLN A 211 -12.03 -9.89 11.60
C GLN A 211 -12.82 -9.87 10.28
N VAL A 212 -12.14 -9.92 9.13
CA VAL A 212 -12.80 -9.94 7.81
C VAL A 212 -13.60 -11.23 7.58
N MET A 213 -13.05 -12.41 7.90
CA MET A 213 -13.76 -13.68 7.70
C MET A 213 -14.92 -13.86 8.69
N TYR A 214 -14.75 -13.42 9.94
CA TYR A 214 -15.87 -13.28 10.88
C TYR A 214 -16.99 -12.41 10.29
N SER A 215 -16.62 -11.24 9.77
CA SER A 215 -17.56 -10.27 9.22
C SER A 215 -18.29 -10.82 8.00
N PHE A 216 -17.57 -11.42 7.04
CA PHE A 216 -18.14 -12.04 5.84
C PHE A 216 -19.20 -13.10 6.18
N VAL A 217 -18.90 -14.03 7.09
CA VAL A 217 -19.87 -15.08 7.46
C VAL A 217 -21.00 -14.53 8.32
N MET A 218 -20.70 -13.79 9.39
CA MET A 218 -21.69 -13.44 10.43
C MET A 218 -22.47 -12.15 10.18
N ARG A 219 -21.87 -11.16 9.51
CA ARG A 219 -22.43 -9.81 9.26
C ARG A 219 -21.92 -9.24 7.92
N PRO A 220 -22.27 -9.83 6.77
CA PRO A 220 -21.71 -9.47 5.46
C PRO A 220 -21.92 -7.98 5.13
N GLU A 221 -23.05 -7.39 5.55
CA GLU A 221 -23.40 -5.97 5.38
C GLU A 221 -22.37 -4.98 5.94
N SER A 222 -21.45 -5.44 6.79
CA SER A 222 -20.34 -4.65 7.32
C SER A 222 -19.15 -4.51 6.35
N LEU A 223 -19.17 -5.21 5.21
CA LEU A 223 -18.15 -5.18 4.16
C LEU A 223 -18.72 -4.59 2.85
N PRO A 224 -17.91 -3.91 2.02
CA PRO A 224 -18.36 -3.44 0.72
C PRO A 224 -18.83 -4.59 -0.20
N LYS A 225 -19.94 -4.41 -0.92
CA LYS A 225 -20.54 -5.44 -1.79
C LYS A 225 -19.54 -6.08 -2.75
N SER A 226 -18.75 -5.28 -3.47
CA SER A 226 -17.71 -5.76 -4.38
C SER A 226 -16.64 -6.65 -3.73
N TYR A 227 -16.38 -6.47 -2.44
CA TYR A 227 -15.47 -7.29 -1.66
C TYR A 227 -16.14 -8.59 -1.18
N GLN A 228 -17.42 -8.53 -0.79
CA GLN A 228 -18.24 -9.72 -0.53
C GLN A 228 -18.33 -10.61 -1.78
N ASP A 229 -18.66 -10.02 -2.94
CA ASP A 229 -18.78 -10.71 -4.23
C ASP A 229 -17.45 -11.38 -4.63
N PHE A 230 -16.32 -10.70 -4.39
CA PHE A 230 -14.99 -11.26 -4.61
C PHE A 230 -14.73 -12.50 -3.75
N ILE A 231 -15.02 -12.45 -2.44
CA ILE A 231 -14.88 -13.61 -1.55
C ILE A 231 -15.83 -14.73 -1.98
N GLN A 232 -17.11 -14.43 -2.22
CA GLN A 232 -18.13 -15.43 -2.59
C GLN A 232 -17.84 -16.12 -3.94
N LYS A 233 -17.28 -15.40 -4.92
CA LYS A 233 -16.88 -15.96 -6.22
C LYS A 233 -15.62 -16.83 -6.15
N THR A 234 -14.73 -16.49 -5.21
CA THR A 234 -13.43 -17.16 -5.01
C THR A 234 -13.56 -18.39 -4.10
N GLY A 235 -14.44 -18.34 -3.10
CA GLY A 235 -14.69 -19.43 -2.16
C GLY A 235 -15.35 -20.67 -2.77
N PRO A 236 -15.29 -21.82 -2.08
CA PRO A 236 -15.87 -23.08 -2.54
C PRO A 236 -17.32 -23.30 -2.07
N VAL A 237 -17.76 -22.60 -1.03
CA VAL A 237 -19.08 -22.77 -0.40
C VAL A 237 -20.09 -21.78 -1.00
N ALA A 238 -21.32 -22.25 -1.23
CA ALA A 238 -22.39 -21.45 -1.84
C ALA A 238 -23.06 -20.48 -0.84
N ALA A 239 -23.58 -19.38 -1.37
CA ALA A 239 -24.30 -18.35 -0.61
C ALA A 239 -25.43 -18.86 0.32
N PRO A 240 -26.34 -19.79 -0.08
CA PRO A 240 -27.38 -20.29 0.82
C PRO A 240 -26.81 -21.05 2.02
N VAL A 241 -25.68 -21.74 1.87
CA VAL A 241 -25.00 -22.43 2.98
C VAL A 241 -24.45 -21.41 3.99
N TYR A 242 -23.83 -20.32 3.52
CA TYR A 242 -23.36 -19.25 4.42
C TYR A 242 -24.52 -18.54 5.14
N LYS A 243 -25.70 -18.40 4.49
CA LYS A 243 -26.93 -17.92 5.13
C LYS A 243 -27.39 -18.87 6.24
N ALA A 244 -27.52 -20.17 5.94
CA ALA A 244 -27.92 -21.19 6.92
C ALA A 244 -26.97 -21.27 8.12
N VAL A 245 -25.65 -21.23 7.90
CA VAL A 245 -24.63 -21.18 8.96
C VAL A 245 -24.79 -19.93 9.84
N ARG A 246 -25.07 -18.77 9.24
CA ARG A 246 -25.30 -17.52 9.98
C ARG A 246 -26.58 -17.58 10.82
N GLU A 247 -27.65 -18.17 10.30
CA GLU A 247 -28.94 -18.32 10.99
C GLU A 247 -28.82 -19.30 12.16
N CYS A 248 -28.21 -20.47 11.93
CA CYS A 248 -27.81 -21.45 12.96
C CYS A 248 -27.01 -20.79 14.09
N CYS A 249 -25.89 -20.13 13.80
CA CYS A 249 -25.09 -19.42 14.82
C CYS A 249 -25.84 -18.27 15.52
N ARG A 250 -26.98 -17.79 15.00
CA ARG A 250 -27.82 -16.77 15.64
C ARG A 250 -29.00 -17.34 16.44
N GLY A 251 -29.27 -18.65 16.35
CA GLY A 251 -30.51 -19.24 16.88
C GLY A 251 -31.75 -18.82 16.08
N SER A 252 -31.58 -18.37 14.84
CA SER A 252 -32.67 -18.01 13.93
C SER A 252 -33.09 -19.24 13.12
N PRO A 253 -34.37 -19.35 12.71
CA PRO A 253 -34.82 -20.47 11.88
C PRO A 253 -34.07 -20.48 10.55
N VAL A 254 -33.58 -21.65 10.15
CA VAL A 254 -32.87 -21.85 8.89
C VAL A 254 -33.87 -21.97 7.73
N ASP A 255 -33.55 -21.34 6.60
CA ASP A 255 -34.30 -21.44 5.35
C ASP A 255 -34.10 -22.81 4.66
N VAL A 256 -34.83 -23.82 5.16
CA VAL A 256 -34.79 -25.20 4.68
C VAL A 256 -35.15 -25.32 3.18
N ALA A 257 -36.05 -24.47 2.67
CA ALA A 257 -36.48 -24.54 1.27
C ALA A 257 -35.36 -24.18 0.30
N SER A 258 -34.65 -23.07 0.55
CA SER A 258 -33.49 -22.69 -0.28
C SER A 258 -32.34 -23.69 -0.17
N LEU A 259 -32.20 -24.35 0.98
CA LEU A 259 -31.15 -25.32 1.23
C LEU A 259 -31.46 -26.67 0.55
N ALA A 260 -32.70 -27.14 0.61
CA ALA A 260 -33.15 -28.33 -0.11
C ALA A 260 -33.03 -28.16 -1.63
N ALA A 261 -33.42 -26.99 -2.16
CA ALA A 261 -33.23 -26.66 -3.57
C ALA A 261 -31.74 -26.69 -3.97
N TYR A 262 -30.84 -26.17 -3.12
CA TYR A 262 -29.39 -26.22 -3.35
C TYR A 262 -28.79 -27.64 -3.32
N LEU A 263 -29.34 -28.54 -2.49
CA LEU A 263 -28.90 -29.93 -2.36
C LEU A 263 -29.52 -30.87 -3.43
N SER A 264 -30.61 -30.46 -4.08
CA SER A 264 -31.24 -31.24 -5.14
C SER A 264 -30.25 -31.61 -6.25
N GLY A 265 -30.22 -32.88 -6.66
CA GLY A 265 -29.30 -33.40 -7.67
C GLY A 265 -27.83 -33.55 -7.26
N ARG A 266 -27.49 -33.45 -5.96
CA ARG A 266 -26.12 -33.63 -5.45
C ARG A 266 -25.95 -34.92 -4.65
N THR A 267 -24.71 -35.34 -4.42
CA THR A 267 -24.31 -36.57 -3.69
C THR A 267 -24.80 -36.65 -2.23
N SER A 268 -25.32 -35.55 -1.68
CA SER A 268 -25.79 -35.41 -0.29
C SER A 268 -27.25 -34.92 -0.21
N SER A 269 -28.14 -35.47 -1.05
CA SER A 269 -29.57 -35.13 -1.08
C SER A 269 -30.32 -35.48 0.21
N ASP A 270 -29.96 -36.59 0.85
CA ASP A 270 -30.81 -37.25 1.86
C ASP A 270 -30.55 -36.77 3.30
N VAL A 271 -30.00 -35.56 3.45
CA VAL A 271 -29.69 -34.98 4.77
C VAL A 271 -30.98 -34.49 5.42
N LYS A 272 -31.29 -34.96 6.63
CA LYS A 272 -32.37 -34.38 7.46
C LYS A 272 -32.07 -32.91 7.75
N LEU A 273 -32.93 -32.03 7.26
CA LEU A 273 -32.80 -30.58 7.43
C LEU A 273 -33.77 -30.08 8.50
N ASP A 274 -33.28 -29.92 9.72
CA ASP A 274 -34.05 -29.32 10.80
C ASP A 274 -34.14 -27.81 10.66
N LYS A 275 -35.24 -27.22 11.13
CA LYS A 275 -35.45 -25.75 11.13
C LYS A 275 -34.54 -25.03 12.13
N PHE A 276 -34.10 -25.72 13.18
CA PHE A 276 -33.22 -25.20 14.24
C PHE A 276 -32.07 -26.18 14.54
N PRO A 277 -31.11 -26.35 13.62
CA PRO A 277 -29.97 -27.22 13.84
C PRO A 277 -28.96 -26.55 14.79
N GLU A 278 -28.40 -27.29 15.75
CA GLU A 278 -27.30 -26.79 16.60
C GLU A 278 -25.96 -26.67 15.84
N LEU A 279 -25.83 -27.42 14.75
CA LEU A 279 -24.65 -27.50 13.90
C LEU A 279 -25.05 -27.84 12.45
N ILE A 280 -24.60 -27.06 11.47
CA ILE A 280 -24.74 -27.45 10.05
C ILE A 280 -23.74 -28.58 9.71
N PRO A 281 -24.18 -29.74 9.21
CA PRO A 281 -23.27 -30.85 8.94
C PRO A 281 -22.39 -30.59 7.70
N CYS A 282 -21.20 -31.20 7.67
CA CYS A 282 -20.25 -31.04 6.56
C CYS A 282 -20.83 -31.46 5.19
N SER A 283 -21.77 -32.41 5.16
CA SER A 283 -22.52 -32.82 3.97
C SER A 283 -23.30 -31.68 3.31
N VAL A 284 -23.77 -30.69 4.08
CA VAL A 284 -24.45 -29.50 3.54
C VAL A 284 -23.45 -28.48 2.97
N ILE A 285 -22.23 -28.47 3.50
CA ILE A 285 -21.19 -27.50 3.15
C ILE A 285 -20.45 -27.92 1.87
N HIS A 286 -20.17 -29.21 1.73
CA HIS A 286 -19.54 -29.80 0.54
C HIS A 286 -20.32 -31.00 0.00
N PRO A 287 -21.57 -30.78 -0.48
CA PRO A 287 -22.50 -31.85 -0.84
C PRO A 287 -22.01 -32.78 -1.96
N ASP A 288 -21.10 -32.31 -2.80
CA ASP A 288 -20.56 -33.05 -3.94
C ASP A 288 -19.56 -34.15 -3.52
N THR A 289 -18.97 -34.04 -2.32
CA THR A 289 -17.84 -34.87 -1.87
C THR A 289 -18.03 -35.36 -0.44
N LYS A 290 -17.99 -36.70 -0.24
CA LYS A 290 -18.18 -37.34 1.08
C LYS A 290 -17.04 -37.08 2.09
N SER A 291 -15.82 -36.79 1.63
CA SER A 291 -14.64 -36.61 2.49
C SER A 291 -14.11 -35.17 2.48
N CYS A 292 -13.97 -34.56 3.66
CA CYS A 292 -13.54 -33.17 3.84
C CYS A 292 -12.15 -32.87 3.25
N LEU A 293 -11.20 -33.82 3.33
CA LEU A 293 -9.85 -33.63 2.78
C LEU A 293 -9.85 -33.51 1.26
N VAL A 294 -10.60 -34.37 0.56
CA VAL A 294 -10.76 -34.30 -0.90
C VAL A 294 -11.51 -33.02 -1.30
N HIS A 295 -12.52 -32.61 -0.53
CA HIS A 295 -13.16 -31.31 -0.75
C HIS A 295 -12.14 -30.17 -0.66
N ASN A 296 -11.33 -30.12 0.39
CA ASN A 296 -10.35 -29.05 0.61
C ASN A 296 -9.29 -29.00 -0.49
N ALA A 297 -8.80 -30.15 -0.95
CA ALA A 297 -7.87 -30.25 -2.07
C ALA A 297 -8.49 -29.75 -3.39
N ASN A 298 -9.74 -30.15 -3.67
CA ASN A 298 -10.48 -29.69 -4.85
C ASN A 298 -10.81 -28.19 -4.78
N ALA A 299 -11.19 -27.68 -3.61
CA ALA A 299 -11.45 -26.28 -3.34
C ALA A 299 -10.19 -25.42 -3.55
N ALA A 300 -9.05 -25.85 -3.01
CA ALA A 300 -7.76 -25.21 -3.23
C ALA A 300 -7.39 -25.18 -4.72
N LYS A 301 -7.43 -26.33 -5.40
CA LYS A 301 -7.17 -26.44 -6.86
C LYS A 301 -8.10 -25.55 -7.70
N ALA A 302 -9.39 -25.52 -7.38
CA ALA A 302 -10.37 -24.68 -8.07
C ALA A 302 -10.11 -23.18 -7.82
N THR A 303 -9.81 -22.80 -6.57
CA THR A 303 -9.44 -21.44 -6.18
C THR A 303 -8.19 -20.99 -6.94
N PHE A 304 -7.16 -21.84 -7.00
CA PHE A 304 -5.94 -21.58 -7.74
C PHE A 304 -6.23 -21.31 -9.23
N ARG A 305 -6.95 -22.21 -9.91
CA ARG A 305 -7.29 -22.06 -11.33
C ARG A 305 -8.13 -20.80 -11.61
N LYS A 306 -9.07 -20.45 -10.72
CA LYS A 306 -9.91 -19.25 -10.84
C LYS A 306 -9.12 -17.94 -10.64
N THR A 307 -8.17 -17.92 -9.71
CA THR A 307 -7.49 -16.68 -9.29
C THR A 307 -6.17 -16.43 -10.00
N PHE A 308 -5.53 -17.46 -10.57
CA PHE A 308 -4.29 -17.34 -11.32
C PHE A 308 -4.33 -16.25 -12.43
N PRO A 309 -5.36 -16.16 -13.30
CA PRO A 309 -5.40 -15.13 -14.35
C PRO A 309 -5.46 -13.69 -13.80
N LEU A 310 -6.09 -13.51 -12.62
CA LEU A 310 -6.17 -12.21 -11.95
C LEU A 310 -4.79 -11.80 -11.41
N TYR A 311 -4.12 -12.68 -10.66
CA TYR A 311 -2.79 -12.38 -10.12
C TYR A 311 -1.71 -12.29 -11.20
N PHE A 312 -1.82 -13.07 -12.28
CA PHE A 312 -0.98 -12.93 -13.45
C PHE A 312 -1.16 -11.53 -14.08
N SER A 313 -2.39 -11.10 -14.33
CA SER A 313 -2.65 -9.74 -14.87
C SER A 313 -2.13 -8.64 -13.94
N LEU A 314 -2.33 -8.77 -12.61
CA LEU A 314 -1.89 -7.78 -11.62
C LEU A 314 -0.36 -7.70 -11.45
N THR A 315 0.38 -8.76 -11.80
CA THR A 315 1.85 -8.78 -11.75
C THR A 315 2.49 -8.43 -13.09
N PHE A 316 1.87 -8.83 -14.20
CA PHE A 316 2.36 -8.61 -15.56
C PHE A 316 2.08 -7.18 -16.06
N VAL A 317 0.85 -6.68 -15.94
CA VAL A 317 0.46 -5.38 -16.53
C VAL A 317 1.26 -4.21 -15.97
N PRO A 318 1.44 -4.04 -14.64
CA PRO A 318 2.25 -2.94 -14.11
C PRO A 318 3.72 -3.05 -14.53
N PHE A 319 4.25 -4.26 -14.73
CA PHE A 319 5.62 -4.44 -15.20
C PHE A 319 5.76 -3.95 -16.65
N VAL A 320 4.89 -4.42 -17.55
CA VAL A 320 4.94 -4.04 -18.97
C VAL A 320 4.70 -2.54 -19.16
N VAL A 321 3.71 -1.96 -18.47
CA VAL A 321 3.35 -0.55 -18.61
C VAL A 321 4.41 0.38 -18.02
N LEU A 322 5.01 0.05 -16.86
CA LEU A 322 5.95 0.95 -16.17
C LEU A 322 7.43 0.67 -16.50
N ARG A 323 7.75 -0.47 -17.14
CA ARG A 323 9.12 -0.90 -17.43
C ARG A 323 9.24 -1.52 -18.84
N LEU A 324 8.55 -0.94 -19.83
CA LEU A 324 8.49 -1.46 -21.20
C LEU A 324 9.88 -1.70 -21.82
N GLN A 325 10.83 -0.78 -21.64
CA GLN A 325 12.22 -0.95 -22.09
C GLN A 325 12.83 -2.26 -21.54
N LYS A 326 12.82 -2.44 -20.22
CA LYS A 326 13.36 -3.64 -19.56
C LYS A 326 12.60 -4.94 -19.91
N PHE A 327 11.35 -4.83 -20.34
CA PHE A 327 10.61 -5.97 -20.90
C PHE A 327 11.09 -6.33 -22.31
N MET A 328 11.37 -5.35 -23.17
CA MET A 328 11.93 -5.57 -24.51
C MET A 328 13.35 -6.13 -24.44
N ASP A 329 14.18 -5.66 -23.50
CA ASP A 329 15.55 -6.13 -23.32
C ASP A 329 15.63 -7.61 -22.88
N ALA A 330 14.66 -8.08 -22.08
CA ALA A 330 14.69 -9.41 -21.48
C ALA A 330 13.28 -10.02 -21.28
N PRO A 331 12.54 -10.33 -22.36
CA PRO A 331 11.14 -10.73 -22.28
C PRO A 331 10.94 -12.08 -21.57
N VAL A 332 11.78 -13.09 -21.87
CA VAL A 332 11.67 -14.44 -21.27
C VAL A 332 11.93 -14.41 -19.77
N ARG A 333 13.01 -13.74 -19.32
CA ARG A 333 13.34 -13.59 -17.90
C ARG A 333 12.23 -12.85 -17.16
N THR A 334 11.68 -11.81 -17.77
CA THR A 334 10.56 -11.04 -17.23
C THR A 334 9.30 -11.89 -17.08
N CYS A 335 8.87 -12.58 -18.14
CA CYS A 335 7.71 -13.48 -18.12
C CYS A 335 7.87 -14.57 -17.06
N ARG A 336 9.05 -15.22 -16.96
CA ARG A 336 9.34 -16.20 -15.91
C ARG A 336 9.15 -15.60 -14.52
N THR A 337 9.71 -14.41 -14.25
CA THR A 337 9.56 -13.72 -12.96
C THR A 337 8.11 -13.34 -12.66
N ALA A 338 7.35 -12.85 -13.65
CA ALA A 338 5.92 -12.57 -13.51
C ALA A 338 5.13 -13.85 -13.17
N VAL A 339 5.36 -14.96 -13.89
CA VAL A 339 4.73 -16.26 -13.61
C VAL A 339 5.09 -16.77 -12.22
N THR A 340 6.36 -16.77 -11.80
CA THR A 340 6.76 -17.19 -10.45
C THR A 340 6.09 -16.35 -9.36
N ASN A 341 6.00 -15.03 -9.55
CA ASN A 341 5.30 -14.15 -8.62
C ASN A 341 3.78 -14.46 -8.58
N ALA A 342 3.15 -14.64 -9.75
CA ALA A 342 1.73 -14.96 -9.86
C ALA A 342 1.39 -16.32 -9.23
N VAL A 343 2.19 -17.37 -9.49
CA VAL A 343 2.05 -18.69 -8.85
C VAL A 343 2.17 -18.55 -7.34
N ARG A 344 3.19 -17.86 -6.82
CA ARG A 344 3.38 -17.64 -5.37
C ARG A 344 2.16 -16.97 -4.70
N SER A 345 1.60 -15.92 -5.30
CA SER A 345 0.39 -15.25 -4.80
C SER A 345 -0.85 -16.14 -4.87
N THR A 346 -0.99 -16.89 -5.95
CA THR A 346 -2.13 -17.77 -6.19
C THR A 346 -2.09 -18.95 -5.21
N SER A 347 -0.90 -19.51 -4.94
CA SER A 347 -0.67 -20.53 -3.91
C SER A 347 -1.00 -20.02 -2.51
N PHE A 348 -0.62 -18.78 -2.18
CA PHE A 348 -1.00 -18.13 -0.91
C PHE A 348 -2.53 -18.09 -0.75
N LEU A 349 -3.28 -17.55 -1.72
CA LEU A 349 -4.74 -17.43 -1.60
C LEU A 349 -5.44 -18.80 -1.64
N SER A 350 -4.93 -19.73 -2.44
CA SER A 350 -5.39 -21.12 -2.48
C SER A 350 -5.20 -21.82 -1.12
N ALA A 351 -4.04 -21.63 -0.48
CA ALA A 351 -3.76 -22.16 0.86
C ALA A 351 -4.64 -21.49 1.92
N PHE A 352 -4.88 -20.18 1.84
CA PHE A 352 -5.82 -19.47 2.73
C PHE A 352 -7.20 -20.14 2.72
N VAL A 353 -7.78 -20.35 1.53
CA VAL A 353 -9.10 -20.99 1.37
C VAL A 353 -9.08 -22.43 1.87
N GLY A 354 -8.05 -23.21 1.53
CA GLY A 354 -7.92 -24.60 1.96
C GLY A 354 -7.78 -24.76 3.48
N ILE A 355 -6.98 -23.92 4.14
CA ILE A 355 -6.82 -23.92 5.60
C ILE A 355 -8.11 -23.44 6.27
N PHE A 356 -8.76 -22.38 5.77
CA PHE A 356 -10.03 -21.89 6.33
C PHE A 356 -11.09 -22.99 6.33
N GLN A 357 -11.29 -23.64 5.18
CA GLN A 357 -12.23 -24.75 5.04
C GLN A 357 -11.83 -25.95 5.93
N GLY A 358 -10.52 -26.26 6.01
CA GLY A 358 -9.98 -27.28 6.90
C GLY A 358 -10.31 -27.05 8.38
N VAL A 359 -10.11 -25.84 8.89
CA VAL A 359 -10.44 -25.49 10.29
C VAL A 359 -11.95 -25.58 10.56
N ILE A 360 -12.80 -25.11 9.63
CA ILE A 360 -14.27 -25.22 9.78
C ILE A 360 -14.72 -26.70 9.77
N CYS A 361 -14.22 -27.51 8.83
CA CYS A 361 -14.55 -28.94 8.79
C CYS A 361 -14.01 -29.72 10.00
N LEU A 362 -12.85 -29.33 10.54
CA LEU A 362 -12.29 -29.92 11.76
C LEU A 362 -13.13 -29.55 13.00
N HIS A 363 -13.49 -28.26 13.15
CA HIS A 363 -14.39 -27.81 14.22
C HIS A 363 -15.70 -28.61 14.22
N ARG A 364 -16.33 -28.77 13.05
CA ARG A 364 -17.59 -29.53 12.89
C ARG A 364 -17.48 -31.03 13.14
N LYS A 365 -16.27 -31.59 13.21
CA LYS A 365 -16.03 -32.99 13.58
C LYS A 365 -15.83 -33.16 15.09
N VAL A 366 -15.41 -32.12 15.79
CA VAL A 366 -15.00 -32.16 17.21
C VAL A 366 -16.03 -31.50 18.13
N ALA A 367 -16.69 -30.43 17.69
CA ALA A 367 -17.64 -29.66 18.47
C ALA A 367 -19.09 -29.98 18.11
N LEU A 368 -19.94 -30.01 19.14
CA LEU A 368 -21.38 -30.24 19.01
C LEU A 368 -22.15 -28.97 18.58
N LYS A 369 -21.57 -27.78 18.76
CA LYS A 369 -22.25 -26.49 18.57
C LYS A 369 -21.43 -25.49 17.76
N ASP A 370 -22.11 -24.74 16.90
CA ASP A 370 -21.50 -23.79 15.96
C ASP A 370 -21.28 -22.41 16.60
N HIS A 371 -20.06 -22.11 17.07
CA HIS A 371 -19.75 -20.84 17.75
C HIS A 371 -19.24 -19.75 16.80
N LYS A 372 -19.73 -18.52 16.96
CA LYS A 372 -19.35 -17.35 16.14
C LYS A 372 -17.84 -17.05 16.14
N LEU A 373 -17.12 -17.38 17.22
CA LEU A 373 -15.68 -17.17 17.36
C LEU A 373 -14.85 -18.10 16.45
N VAL A 374 -15.40 -19.25 16.04
CA VAL A 374 -14.70 -20.23 15.19
C VAL A 374 -14.32 -19.61 13.84
N TYR A 375 -15.19 -18.77 13.26
CA TYR A 375 -14.93 -18.09 11.99
C TYR A 375 -13.85 -17.01 12.10
N TRP A 376 -13.71 -16.40 13.29
CA TRP A 376 -12.62 -15.48 13.60
C TRP A 376 -11.30 -16.25 13.71
N LEU A 377 -11.27 -17.33 14.51
CA LEU A 377 -10.09 -18.19 14.67
C LEU A 377 -9.66 -18.85 13.35
N ALA A 378 -10.59 -19.36 12.56
CA ALA A 378 -10.33 -19.92 11.23
C ALA A 378 -9.76 -18.86 10.27
N GLY A 379 -10.26 -17.63 10.32
CA GLY A 379 -9.70 -16.49 9.57
C GLY A 379 -8.28 -16.12 9.99
N GLY A 380 -7.96 -16.21 11.29
CA GLY A 380 -6.62 -15.99 11.81
C GLY A 380 -5.64 -17.11 11.44
N LEU A 381 -6.04 -18.38 11.57
CA LEU A 381 -5.21 -19.54 11.23
C LEU A 381 -4.95 -19.63 9.71
N SER A 382 -5.97 -19.41 8.88
CA SER A 382 -5.82 -19.39 7.42
C SER A 382 -4.88 -18.30 6.93
N ALA A 383 -4.78 -17.18 7.65
CA ALA A 383 -3.86 -16.10 7.34
C ALA A 383 -2.37 -16.46 7.47
N LEU A 384 -2.01 -17.53 8.19
CA LEU A 384 -0.63 -18.05 8.23
C LEU A 384 -0.11 -18.46 6.84
N SER A 385 -1.01 -18.72 5.88
CA SER A 385 -0.67 -18.88 4.46
C SER A 385 0.13 -17.70 3.88
N VAL A 386 0.06 -16.50 4.46
CA VAL A 386 0.83 -15.31 4.01
C VAL A 386 2.34 -15.49 4.16
N LEU A 387 2.79 -16.50 4.93
CA LEU A 387 4.19 -16.91 4.96
C LEU A 387 4.68 -17.39 3.59
N LEU A 388 3.78 -17.92 2.74
CA LEU A 388 4.07 -18.23 1.34
C LEU A 388 4.33 -16.98 0.49
N GLU A 389 3.95 -15.78 0.92
CA GLU A 389 4.27 -14.52 0.21
C GLU A 389 5.64 -13.96 0.59
N LYS A 390 6.18 -13.05 -0.24
CA LYS A 390 7.48 -12.40 0.00
C LYS A 390 7.37 -11.42 1.17
N LYS A 391 8.38 -11.36 2.06
CA LYS A 391 8.40 -10.51 3.27
C LYS A 391 7.99 -9.05 2.98
N ALA A 392 8.58 -8.43 1.95
CA ALA A 392 8.26 -7.06 1.53
C ALA A 392 6.78 -6.83 1.15
N ARG A 393 6.05 -7.88 0.75
CA ARG A 393 4.63 -7.80 0.35
C ARG A 393 3.66 -8.12 1.50
N ARG A 394 4.09 -8.84 2.53
CA ARG A 394 3.23 -9.23 3.67
C ARG A 394 2.67 -8.00 4.39
N GLY A 395 3.52 -7.01 4.67
CA GLY A 395 3.09 -5.73 5.27
C GLY A 395 2.11 -4.94 4.39
N GLU A 396 2.32 -4.91 3.09
CA GLU A 396 1.40 -4.25 2.15
C GLU A 396 0.05 -4.98 2.03
N LEU A 397 0.04 -6.32 2.10
CA LEU A 397 -1.20 -7.11 2.19
C LEU A 397 -1.93 -6.88 3.52
N ALA A 398 -1.19 -6.79 4.65
CA ALA A 398 -1.76 -6.43 5.94
C ALA A 398 -2.42 -5.05 5.90
N LEU A 399 -1.73 -4.03 5.38
CA LEU A 399 -2.25 -2.67 5.24
C LEU A 399 -3.35 -2.52 4.17
N TYR A 400 -3.49 -3.49 3.26
CA TYR A 400 -4.62 -3.56 2.33
C TYR A 400 -5.90 -4.13 2.98
N VAL A 401 -5.77 -5.18 3.81
CA VAL A 401 -6.92 -5.82 4.48
C VAL A 401 -7.33 -5.07 5.76
N LEU A 402 -6.39 -4.45 6.47
CA LEU A 402 -6.62 -3.77 7.75
C LEU A 402 -7.71 -2.67 7.69
N PRO A 403 -7.78 -1.79 6.66
CA PRO A 403 -8.88 -0.83 6.54
C PRO A 403 -10.26 -1.50 6.43
N ARG A 404 -10.37 -2.67 5.77
CA ARG A 404 -11.63 -3.43 5.66
C ARG A 404 -11.99 -4.12 6.97
N ALA A 405 -11.01 -4.62 7.70
CA ALA A 405 -11.21 -5.13 9.07
C ALA A 405 -11.68 -4.02 10.02
N GLY A 406 -11.07 -2.83 9.95
CA GLY A 406 -11.44 -1.66 10.75
C GLY A 406 -12.84 -1.13 10.42
N GLU A 407 -13.18 -1.03 9.13
CA GLU A 407 -14.52 -0.63 8.66
C GLU A 407 -15.60 -1.58 9.19
N SER A 408 -15.38 -2.90 9.07
CA SER A 408 -16.34 -3.88 9.54
C SER A 408 -16.47 -3.90 11.06
N LEU A 409 -15.35 -3.74 11.78
CA LEU A 409 -15.33 -3.66 13.24
C LEU A 409 -16.07 -2.41 13.75
N TRP A 410 -15.82 -1.25 13.16
CA TRP A 410 -16.54 -0.01 13.47
C TRP A 410 -18.06 -0.19 13.31
N TYR A 411 -18.49 -0.71 12.16
CA TYR A 411 -19.91 -0.99 11.90
C TYR A 411 -20.51 -1.96 12.93
N ILE A 412 -19.75 -2.97 13.38
CA ILE A 412 -20.20 -3.91 14.41
C ILE A 412 -20.32 -3.24 15.78
N LEU A 413 -19.37 -2.36 16.15
CA LEU A 413 -19.34 -1.66 17.44
C LEU A 413 -20.48 -0.62 17.55
N VAL A 414 -20.72 0.17 16.49
CA VAL A 414 -21.86 1.10 16.42
C VAL A 414 -23.19 0.35 16.53
N ASN A 415 -23.36 -0.76 15.80
CA ASN A 415 -24.56 -1.61 15.91
C ASN A 415 -24.74 -2.27 17.29
N ARG A 416 -23.68 -2.37 18.11
CA ARG A 416 -23.77 -2.83 19.50
C ARG A 416 -23.96 -1.68 20.50
N ARG A 417 -24.12 -0.44 20.02
CA ARG A 417 -24.17 0.80 20.83
C ARG A 417 -22.94 1.01 21.72
N LEU A 418 -21.80 0.42 21.36
CA LEU A 418 -20.51 0.59 22.06
C LEU A 418 -19.76 1.84 21.62
N LEU A 419 -20.06 2.35 20.42
CA LEU A 419 -19.53 3.60 19.88
C LEU A 419 -20.68 4.46 19.37
N PRO A 420 -20.63 5.79 19.55
CA PRO A 420 -21.64 6.71 19.04
C PRO A 420 -21.59 6.80 17.50
N ASP A 421 -22.76 6.86 16.87
CA ASP A 421 -22.86 7.11 15.43
C ASP A 421 -22.72 8.61 15.11
N ILE A 422 -21.47 9.04 14.90
CA ILE A 422 -21.15 10.44 14.59
C ILE A 422 -21.21 10.64 13.07
N LYS A 423 -22.17 11.43 12.61
CA LYS A 423 -22.32 11.80 11.19
C LYS A 423 -21.03 12.46 10.66
N ASN A 424 -20.56 12.01 9.49
CA ASN A 424 -19.34 12.48 8.83
C ASN A 424 -18.03 12.29 9.64
N ALA A 425 -17.98 11.38 10.62
CA ALA A 425 -16.74 11.08 11.35
C ALA A 425 -15.55 10.72 10.45
N GLU A 426 -15.81 10.14 9.27
CA GLU A 426 -14.78 9.84 8.27
C GLU A 426 -14.05 11.10 7.75
N VAL A 427 -14.71 12.27 7.73
CA VAL A 427 -14.12 13.53 7.29
C VAL A 427 -13.14 14.04 8.35
N ALA A 428 -13.56 14.08 9.61
CA ALA A 428 -12.70 14.47 10.73
C ALA A 428 -11.49 13.53 10.86
N LEU A 429 -11.70 12.21 10.70
CA LEU A 429 -10.63 11.21 10.68
C LEU A 429 -9.65 11.45 9.52
N PHE A 430 -10.15 11.72 8.31
CA PHE A 430 -9.30 12.02 7.15
C PHE A 430 -8.45 13.27 7.37
N CYS A 431 -9.05 14.36 7.87
CA CYS A 431 -8.34 15.59 8.21
C CYS A 431 -7.22 15.34 9.22
N ALA A 432 -7.52 14.68 10.35
CA ALA A 432 -6.51 14.32 11.34
C ALA A 432 -5.38 13.45 10.75
N CYS A 433 -5.73 12.48 9.90
CA CYS A 433 -4.76 11.63 9.22
C CYS A 433 -3.86 12.42 8.26
N MET A 434 -4.41 13.33 7.45
CA MET A 434 -3.63 14.14 6.52
C MET A 434 -2.66 15.09 7.25
N GLY A 435 -3.08 15.73 8.35
CA GLY A 435 -2.18 16.52 9.19
C GLY A 435 -0.99 15.70 9.72
N GLY A 436 -1.25 14.48 10.22
CA GLY A 436 -0.20 13.56 10.67
C GLY A 436 0.71 13.07 9.54
N ILE A 437 0.16 12.78 8.35
CA ILE A 437 0.94 12.35 7.18
C ILE A 437 1.84 13.50 6.67
N MET A 438 1.37 14.75 6.68
CA MET A 438 2.22 15.91 6.33
C MET A 438 3.36 16.11 7.34
N TYR A 439 3.11 15.89 8.64
CA TYR A 439 4.15 15.92 9.66
C TYR A 439 5.27 14.90 9.39
N TYR A 440 4.92 13.63 9.17
CA TYR A 440 5.93 12.59 8.87
C TYR A 440 6.63 12.82 7.53
N LEU A 441 5.96 13.40 6.53
CA LEU A 441 6.56 13.73 5.24
C LEU A 441 7.70 14.75 5.34
N GLU A 442 7.55 15.73 6.22
CA GLU A 442 8.48 16.85 6.39
C GLU A 442 9.55 16.59 7.45
N GLN A 443 9.19 15.94 8.56
CA GLN A 443 10.11 15.69 9.68
C GLN A 443 10.86 14.36 9.56
N GLU A 444 10.20 13.30 9.09
CA GLU A 444 10.75 11.92 9.11
C GLU A 444 10.39 11.14 7.83
N PRO A 445 10.76 11.64 6.63
CA PRO A 445 10.33 11.09 5.34
C PRO A 445 10.73 9.64 5.10
N ASP A 446 11.72 9.09 5.82
CA ASP A 446 12.17 7.70 5.69
C ASP A 446 11.31 6.70 6.48
N THR A 447 10.43 7.19 7.36
CA THR A 447 9.41 6.34 8.03
C THR A 447 8.25 5.97 7.10
N MET A 448 8.08 6.70 6.00
CA MET A 448 7.00 6.53 5.03
C MET A 448 7.32 5.46 3.98
N ALA A 449 6.30 4.71 3.54
CA ALA A 449 6.44 3.78 2.42
C ALA A 449 6.89 4.53 1.13
N PRO A 450 7.92 4.05 0.39
CA PRO A 450 8.48 4.78 -0.75
C PRO A 450 7.47 5.17 -1.83
N PHE A 451 6.48 4.31 -2.10
CA PHE A 451 5.39 4.60 -3.03
C PHE A 451 4.51 5.77 -2.57
N LEU A 452 4.12 5.78 -1.29
CA LEU A 452 3.30 6.86 -0.72
C LEU A 452 4.07 8.18 -0.69
N ARG A 453 5.35 8.13 -0.29
CA ARG A 453 6.26 9.27 -0.31
C ARG A 453 6.40 9.85 -1.72
N GLY A 454 6.65 9.00 -2.71
CA GLY A 454 6.77 9.40 -4.12
C GLY A 454 5.46 9.99 -4.68
N LEU A 455 4.32 9.40 -4.36
CA LEU A 455 3.01 9.90 -4.78
C LEU A 455 2.71 11.28 -4.19
N ILE A 456 2.87 11.44 -2.87
CA ILE A 456 2.58 12.71 -2.19
C ILE A 456 3.56 13.81 -2.64
N ARG A 457 4.87 13.50 -2.76
CA ARG A 457 5.85 14.46 -3.30
C ARG A 457 5.54 14.83 -4.75
N ARG A 458 5.08 13.89 -5.59
CA ARG A 458 4.68 14.20 -6.98
C ARG A 458 3.51 15.17 -7.05
N PHE A 459 2.56 15.13 -6.12
CA PHE A 459 1.42 16.08 -6.10
C PHE A 459 1.74 17.40 -5.38
N LEU A 460 2.62 17.40 -4.37
CA LEU A 460 3.00 18.63 -3.65
C LEU A 460 4.12 19.43 -4.30
N ALA A 461 5.04 18.78 -5.01
CA ALA A 461 6.23 19.39 -5.60
C ALA A 461 6.19 19.45 -7.14
N SER A 462 5.01 19.28 -7.75
CA SER A 462 4.89 19.44 -9.19
C SER A 462 4.98 20.92 -9.59
N ARG A 463 6.20 21.40 -9.84
CA ARG A 463 6.48 22.30 -10.97
C ARG A 463 6.82 21.38 -12.15
N ILE A 464 6.05 21.41 -13.25
CA ILE A 464 6.48 20.74 -14.51
C ILE A 464 7.41 21.71 -15.23
N SER A 465 8.55 21.91 -14.58
CA SER A 465 9.73 22.63 -15.02
C SER A 465 10.70 22.50 -13.85
N ASN A 466 11.82 21.80 -14.03
CA ASN A 466 12.96 22.00 -13.15
C ASN A 466 13.23 23.51 -13.09
N PRO A 467 13.53 24.12 -11.93
CA PRO A 467 14.41 25.28 -12.00
C PRO A 467 15.66 24.79 -12.75
N GLY A 468 15.98 25.43 -13.88
CA GLY A 468 17.20 25.09 -14.60
C GLY A 468 18.38 25.13 -13.63
N PRO A 469 19.39 24.25 -13.76
CA PRO A 469 20.56 24.35 -12.91
C PRO A 469 21.08 25.79 -12.99
N PRO A 470 21.35 26.46 -11.86
CA PRO A 470 21.69 27.87 -11.85
C PRO A 470 22.83 28.12 -12.83
N ALA A 471 22.63 29.07 -13.74
CA ALA A 471 23.58 29.39 -14.80
C ALA A 471 24.92 29.80 -14.15
N GLY A 472 25.91 28.91 -14.18
CA GLY A 472 27.13 29.09 -13.38
C GLY A 472 27.91 27.83 -12.99
N ARG A 473 27.52 26.62 -13.44
CA ARG A 473 28.40 25.43 -13.33
C ARG A 473 28.64 24.80 -14.70
N SER A 474 29.86 24.98 -15.20
CA SER A 474 30.34 24.41 -16.46
C SER A 474 30.31 22.88 -16.44
N ALA A 475 30.09 22.29 -17.62
CA ALA A 475 29.98 20.83 -17.82
C ALA A 475 31.29 20.04 -17.60
N SER A 476 32.33 20.66 -17.02
CA SER A 476 33.66 20.08 -16.80
C SER A 476 33.75 19.15 -15.58
N TYR A 477 32.85 19.28 -14.59
CA TYR A 477 32.96 18.51 -13.34
C TYR A 477 32.45 17.06 -13.47
N SER A 478 31.42 16.82 -14.28
CA SER A 478 30.86 15.48 -14.54
C SER A 478 31.79 14.59 -15.38
N TYR A 479 32.66 15.18 -16.20
CA TYR A 479 33.63 14.44 -17.02
C TYR A 479 34.85 13.98 -16.21
N LEU A 480 35.28 14.77 -15.22
CA LEU A 480 36.37 14.37 -14.31
C LEU A 480 35.95 13.20 -13.40
N GLN A 481 34.72 13.22 -12.89
CA GLN A 481 34.20 12.18 -12.01
C GLN A 481 34.00 10.82 -12.70
N THR A 482 33.86 10.80 -14.03
CA THR A 482 33.79 9.58 -14.84
C THR A 482 35.18 9.07 -15.26
N LEU A 483 36.18 9.94 -15.41
CA LEU A 483 37.58 9.55 -15.63
C LEU A 483 38.25 8.95 -14.39
N ASP A 484 38.00 9.48 -13.19
CA ASP A 484 38.54 8.94 -11.93
C ASP A 484 38.03 7.51 -11.66
N ALA A 485 36.80 7.19 -12.08
CA ALA A 485 36.21 5.87 -11.96
C ALA A 485 36.84 4.81 -12.90
N MET A 486 37.64 5.22 -13.90
CA MET A 486 38.27 4.32 -14.87
C MET A 486 39.75 4.02 -14.59
N LYS A 487 40.38 4.64 -13.57
CA LYS A 487 41.86 4.71 -13.49
C LYS A 487 42.51 4.12 -12.22
N LYS A 488 42.04 2.95 -11.75
CA LYS A 488 42.77 2.15 -10.76
C LYS A 488 42.89 0.67 -11.17
N PRO A 489 44.09 0.21 -11.61
CA PRO A 489 44.38 -1.20 -11.84
C PRO A 489 44.94 -1.89 -10.58
N ASP A 490 44.95 -3.22 -10.61
CA ASP A 490 45.55 -4.12 -9.62
C ASP A 490 47.09 -3.99 -9.55
N ALA A 491 47.66 -4.06 -8.33
CA ALA A 491 48.99 -4.64 -8.07
C ALA A 491 49.34 -4.66 -6.56
N LEU A 492 49.74 -5.84 -6.07
CA LEU A 492 50.58 -6.10 -4.88
C LEU A 492 49.95 -5.81 -3.50
N GLU A 493 50.21 -6.60 -2.45
CA GLU A 493 51.36 -7.50 -2.26
C GLU A 493 50.99 -8.78 -1.46
N ASN A 494 51.63 -9.91 -1.81
CA ASN A 494 51.62 -11.14 -1.00
C ASN A 494 52.71 -11.05 0.07
N GLN A 495 52.39 -11.31 1.34
CA GLN A 495 53.34 -12.00 2.22
C GLN A 495 52.67 -12.83 3.31
N GLU A 496 53.18 -14.06 3.44
CA GLU A 496 52.73 -15.20 4.24
C GLU A 496 52.75 -14.90 5.76
N ASN A 497 51.85 -15.42 6.62
CA ASN A 497 51.78 -16.82 7.06
C ASN A 497 50.66 -17.03 8.12
N GLY A 498 50.24 -18.28 8.37
CA GLY A 498 49.69 -18.67 9.69
C GLY A 498 48.20 -19.03 9.84
N THR A 499 47.77 -20.15 9.25
CA THR A 499 46.77 -21.11 9.79
C THR A 499 45.57 -20.62 10.64
N THR A 500 44.34 -20.65 10.09
CA THR A 500 43.27 -21.61 10.47
C THR A 500 41.93 -21.35 9.75
N SER A 501 41.36 -22.41 9.16
CA SER A 501 39.95 -22.54 8.71
C SER A 501 39.02 -22.78 9.91
N SER A 502 37.70 -22.55 9.95
CA SER A 502 36.69 -21.87 9.12
C SER A 502 35.52 -21.50 10.08
N GLU A 503 34.47 -20.74 9.77
CA GLU A 503 33.99 -20.17 8.52
C GLU A 503 33.19 -18.89 8.79
N LYS A 504 33.02 -18.00 7.79
CA LYS A 504 32.09 -16.86 7.88
C LYS A 504 31.41 -16.57 6.54
N TYR A 505 30.09 -16.45 6.59
CA TYR A 505 29.24 -16.17 5.43
C TYR A 505 29.54 -14.78 4.85
N ASN A 506 30.05 -14.73 3.62
CA ASN A 506 30.20 -13.48 2.87
C ASN A 506 28.83 -12.95 2.42
N LEU A 507 28.56 -11.70 2.81
CA LEU A 507 27.31 -11.00 2.56
C LEU A 507 27.52 -9.88 1.53
N GLU A 508 27.92 -10.24 0.30
CA GLU A 508 27.96 -9.27 -0.80
C GLU A 508 27.62 -9.90 -2.16
N SER A 509 26.37 -9.70 -2.59
CA SER A 509 25.94 -9.78 -3.99
C SER A 509 24.57 -9.12 -4.15
N ILE A 510 24.53 -7.79 -4.00
CA ILE A 510 23.33 -6.98 -4.29
C ILE A 510 23.53 -6.12 -5.55
N PRO A 511 23.29 -6.67 -6.75
CA PRO A 511 22.98 -5.87 -7.93
C PRO A 511 21.47 -5.62 -8.00
N GLY A 512 21.03 -4.52 -7.37
CA GLY A 512 19.83 -3.74 -7.71
C GLY A 512 18.44 -4.40 -7.71
N LEU A 513 17.69 -4.23 -6.59
CA LEU A 513 16.25 -3.91 -6.61
C LEU A 513 15.71 -3.44 -5.26
#